data_AF-A0A5C1DHN5-F1
#
_entry.id   AF-A0A5C1DHN5-F1
#
_cell.length_a   1.000
_cell.length_b   1.000
_cell.length_c   1.000
_cell.angle_alpha   90.00
_cell.angle_beta   90.00
_cell.angle_gamma   90.00
#
_symmetry.space_group_name_H-M   'P 1'
#
loop_
_entity.id
_entity.type
_entity.pdbx_description
1 polymer ?
#
loop_
_entity_poly.entity_id
_entity_poly.type
_entity_poly.pdbx_seq_one_letter_code
_entity_poly.pdbx_strand_id
1 'polypeptide(L)' 'MLQLTAPIYRYTLRRGVEVIYIGPEPPAPEPGHSCTRMEWVRAPAEEWGGHWTAPEIVF' A
#
# COMPACT_ATOMS: atom_id res chain seq x y z
N MET A 1 -6.24 -19.63 15.92
CA MET A 1 -6.40 -18.41 15.08
C MET A 1 -5.02 -18.04 14.57
N LEU A 2 -4.77 -18.08 13.27
CA LEU A 2 -3.54 -17.55 12.68
C LEU A 2 -3.65 -16.03 12.71
N GLN A 3 -3.08 -15.42 13.75
CA GLN A 3 -2.85 -13.98 13.77
C GLN A 3 -1.83 -13.69 12.67
N LEU A 4 -2.28 -13.06 11.58
CA LEU A 4 -1.39 -12.47 10.59
C LEU A 4 -0.57 -11.40 11.32
N THR A 5 0.63 -11.76 11.76
CA THR A 5 1.56 -10.87 12.48
C THR A 5 2.33 -9.95 11.54
N ALA A 6 2.29 -10.20 10.23
CA ALA A 6 2.93 -9.36 9.23
C ALA A 6 2.01 -8.21 8.79
N PRO A 7 2.53 -6.97 8.68
CA PRO A 7 1.81 -5.86 8.07
C PRO A 7 1.38 -6.19 6.64
N ILE A 8 0.18 -5.75 6.26
CA ILE A 8 -0.32 -5.88 4.88
C ILE A 8 -0.09 -4.53 4.20
N TYR A 9 0.67 -4.54 3.11
CA TYR A 9 0.96 -3.34 2.34
C TYR A 9 0.23 -3.32 0.99
N ARG A 10 0.02 -2.12 0.49
CA ARG A 10 -0.37 -1.84 -0.90
C ARG A 10 0.57 -0.79 -1.47
N TYR A 11 1.22 -1.14 -2.56
CA TYR A 11 2.04 -0.23 -3.35
C TYR A 11 1.24 0.24 -4.56
N THR A 12 1.45 1.50 -4.96
CA THR A 12 0.82 2.08 -6.14
C THR A 12 1.88 2.82 -6.94
N LEU A 13 2.14 2.34 -8.16
CA LEU A 13 3.04 2.97 -9.11
C LEU A 13 2.26 3.91 -10.03
N ARG A 14 2.79 5.11 -10.23
CA ARG A 14 2.23 6.11 -11.11
C ARG A 14 3.24 6.58 -12.13
N ARG A 15 2.75 6.94 -13.32
CA ARG A 15 3.48 7.66 -14.36
C ARG A 15 2.70 8.93 -14.69
N GLY A 16 3.13 10.07 -14.12
CA GLY A 16 2.31 11.28 -14.13
C GLY A 16 1.00 11.08 -13.37
N VAL A 17 -0.14 11.14 -14.07
CA VAL A 17 -1.49 10.92 -13.51
C VAL A 17 -1.99 9.48 -13.65
N GLU A 18 -1.30 8.64 -14.44
CA GLU A 18 -1.70 7.27 -14.73
C GLU A 18 -1.26 6.32 -13.60
N VAL A 19 -2.13 5.41 -13.17
CA VAL A 19 -1.78 4.32 -12.25
C VAL A 19 -1.52 3.06 -13.07
N ILE A 20 -0.31 2.52 -12.97
CA ILE A 20 0.15 1.40 -13.81
C ILE A 20 0.38 0.10 -13.04
N TYR A 21 0.51 0.18 -11.71
CA TYR A 21 0.64 -1.00 -10.86
C TYR A 21 0.00 -0.76 -9.49
N ILE A 22 -0.72 -1.77 -9.01
CA ILE A 22 -1.21 -1.87 -7.64
C ILE A 22 -0.93 -3.29 -7.18
N GLY A 23 -0.14 -3.46 -6.13
CA GLY A 23 0.16 -4.78 -5.62
C GLY A 23 0.76 -4.79 -4.22
N PRO A 24 0.98 -5.98 -3.65
CA PRO A 24 1.43 -6.14 -2.28
C PRO A 24 2.93 -5.87 -2.09
N GLU A 25 3.70 -5.76 -3.17
CA GLU A 25 5.16 -5.59 -3.16
C GLU A 25 5.58 -4.34 -3.95
N PRO A 26 6.71 -3.69 -3.60
CA PRO A 26 7.18 -2.54 -4.36
C PRO A 26 7.67 -2.96 -5.75
N PRO A 27 7.25 -2.28 -6.82
CA PRO A 27 7.82 -2.48 -8.15
C PRO A 27 9.25 -1.92 -8.22
N ALA A 28 10.00 -2.29 -9.26
CA ALA A 28 11.30 -1.70 -9.52
C ALA A 28 11.18 -0.19 -9.83
N PRO A 29 12.08 0.66 -9.31
CA PRO A 29 12.12 2.06 -9.69
C PRO A 29 12.49 2.25 -11.16
N GLU A 30 11.74 3.10 -11.85
CA GLU A 30 12.00 3.47 -13.24
C GLU A 30 11.92 5.01 -13.40
N PRO A 31 12.71 5.63 -14.29
CA PRO A 31 12.69 7.07 -14.48
C PRO A 31 11.30 7.61 -14.87
N GLY A 32 10.86 8.65 -14.17
CA GLY A 32 9.55 9.28 -14.41
C GLY A 32 8.37 8.57 -13.76
N HIS A 33 8.62 7.51 -12.98
CA HIS A 33 7.60 6.86 -12.15
C HIS A 33 7.70 7.30 -10.70
N SER A 34 6.58 7.26 -9.98
CA SER A 34 6.52 7.43 -8.53
C SER A 34 5.75 6.30 -7.88
N CYS A 35 6.19 5.86 -6.70
CA CYS A 35 5.58 4.78 -5.96
C CYS A 35 5.15 5.26 -4.58
N THR A 36 3.92 4.94 -4.19
CA THR A 36 3.42 5.16 -2.83
C THR A 36 3.08 3.86 -2.14
N ARG A 37 3.39 3.74 -0.85
CA ARG A 37 3.03 2.64 0.04
C ARG A 37 1.90 3.05 0.98
N MET A 38 0.98 2.14 1.24
CA MET A 38 -0.02 2.24 2.31
C MET A 38 -0.02 0.94 3.10
N GLU A 39 -0.25 1.02 4.41
CA GLU A 39 -0.39 -0.13 5.30
C GLU A 39 -1.86 -0.32 5.67
N TRP A 40 -2.34 -1.56 5.71
CA TRP A 40 -3.65 -1.88 6.24
C TRP A 40 -3.58 -1.98 7.76
N VAL A 41 -4.24 -1.04 8.44
CA VAL A 41 -4.35 -1.02 9.90
C VAL A 41 -5.70 -1.56 10.29
N ARG A 42 -5.71 -2.59 11.16
CA ARG A 42 -6.95 -3.08 11.77
C ARG A 42 -7.48 -2.03 12.74
N ALA A 43 -8.76 -1.66 12.61
CA ALA A 43 -9.41 -0.78 13.56
C ALA A 43 -9.86 -1.60 14.79
N PRO A 44 -9.38 -1.32 16.02
CA PRO A 44 -9.68 -2.15 17.19
C PRO A 44 -11.14 -2.15 17.65
N ALA A 45 -11.99 -1.32 17.03
CA ALA A 45 -13.39 -1.11 17.41
C ALA A 45 -14.39 -1.34 16.27
N GLU A 46 -13.94 -1.69 15.06
CA GLU A 46 -14.85 -2.00 13.96
C GLU A 46 -15.04 -3.51 13.82
N GLU A 47 -16.30 -3.92 13.87
CA GLU A 47 -16.72 -5.33 13.81
C GLU A 47 -16.30 -5.99 12.49
N TRP A 48 -16.09 -5.20 11.43
CA TRP A 48 -15.73 -5.64 10.09
C TRP A 48 -14.73 -4.70 9.42
N GLY A 49 -13.48 -4.68 9.88
CA GLY A 49 -12.38 -4.24 9.03
C GLY A 49 -11.33 -3.33 9.65
N GLY A 50 -10.77 -2.49 8.79
CA GLY A 50 -9.62 -1.65 9.01
C GLY A 50 -9.56 -0.61 7.91
N HIS A 51 -8.47 0.14 7.86
CA HIS A 51 -8.29 1.16 6.84
C HIS A 51 -6.86 1.13 6.32
N TRP A 52 -6.70 1.63 5.10
CA TRP A 52 -5.39 1.95 4.56
C TRP A 52 -4.90 3.26 5.19
N THR A 53 -3.64 3.29 5.64
CA THR A 53 -2.98 4.52 6.06
C THR A 53 -2.87 5.53 4.91
N ALA A 54 -2.50 6.77 5.24
CA ALA A 54 -2.13 7.75 4.23
C ALA A 54 -0.97 7.24 3.35
N PRO A 55 -0.96 7.55 2.05
CA PRO A 55 0.10 7.13 1.16
C PRO A 55 1.43 7.78 1.54
N GLU A 56 2.45 6.94 1.71
CA GLU A 56 3.84 7.32 1.94
C GLU A 56 4.63 7.18 0.63
N ILE A 57 5.46 8.16 0.29
CA ILE A 57 6.30 8.10 -0.92
C ILE A 57 7.45 7.12 -0.68
N VAL A 58 7.63 6.17 -1.61
CA VAL A 58 8.73 5.21 -1.62
C VAL A 58 9.87 5.70 -2.51
N PHE A 59 9.55 6.12 -3.74
CA PHE A 59 10.45 6.74 -4.72
C PHE A 59 9.66 7.53 -5.75
#